data_AF-A0A7J4UZQ2-F1
#
_entry.id   AF-A0A7J4UZQ2-F1
#
_cell.length_a   1.000
_cell.length_b   1.000
_cell.length_c   1.000
_cell.angle_alpha   90.00
_cell.angle_beta   90.00
_cell.angle_gamma   90.00
#
_symmetry.space_group_name_H-M   'P 1'
#
loop_
_entity.id
_entity.type
_entity.pdbx_description
1 polymer ?
#
loop_
_entity_poly.entity_id
_entity_poly.type
_entity_poly.pdbx_seq_one_letter_code
_entity_poly.pdbx_strand_id
1 'polypeptide(L)'
;MNDKSSAFLESLSNCFGPSGFENEPTRMLRDYVDKYSDDMRTDNLGSLLFTKKGRSDKPVVLIPAHIDEVGFIVSSVNELGYLTFNTLGDWFHQVLLGQRVKVRTSKGLVGGVIAAKPPHLLTAEARAKVVSQDKMFIDVGASNLDEAKAMGIRIGDPVVPDSKYSTISKRIFSDGRKRGSDTVAIGKAFDNRS
;
A
#
# COMPACT_ATOMS: atom_id res chain seq x y z
N MET A 1 -9.35 19.10 10.97
CA MET A 1 -9.45 18.71 9.55
C MET A 1 -10.89 18.91 9.11
N ASN A 2 -11.14 19.43 7.90
CA ASN A 2 -12.50 19.49 7.32
C ASN A 2 -12.92 18.07 6.89
N ASP A 3 -14.18 17.70 7.10
CA ASP A 3 -14.77 16.40 6.74
C ASP A 3 -14.47 15.99 5.29
N LYS A 4 -14.50 16.93 4.34
CA LYS A 4 -14.20 16.67 2.93
C LYS A 4 -12.75 16.26 2.71
N SER A 5 -11.80 16.93 3.37
CA SER A 5 -10.38 16.59 3.26
C SER A 5 -10.09 15.26 3.94
N SER A 6 -10.77 14.96 5.06
CA SER A 6 -10.64 13.66 5.73
C SER A 6 -11.14 12.51 4.87
N ALA A 7 -12.31 12.66 4.25
CA ALA A 7 -12.87 11.65 3.36
C ALA A 7 -11.98 11.42 2.12
N PHE A 8 -11.38 12.48 1.59
CA PHE A 8 -10.42 12.35 0.49
C PHE A 8 -9.16 11.58 0.91
N LEU A 9 -8.56 11.93 2.06
CA LEU A 9 -7.38 11.23 2.58
C LEU A 9 -7.66 9.75 2.85
N GLU A 10 -8.83 9.44 3.41
CA GLU A 10 -9.26 8.06 3.61
C GLU A 10 -9.39 7.31 2.28
N SER A 11 -10.01 7.94 1.27
CA SER A 11 -10.16 7.34 -0.06
C SER A 11 -8.82 7.10 -0.74
N LEU A 12 -7.92 8.07 -0.68
CA LEU A 12 -6.59 7.98 -1.29
C LEU A 12 -5.73 6.94 -0.57
N SER A 13 -5.76 6.90 0.75
CA SER A 13 -4.96 5.96 1.56
C SER A 13 -5.43 4.51 1.43
N ASN A 14 -6.73 4.29 1.19
CA ASN A 14 -7.29 2.95 0.97
C ASN A 14 -7.21 2.50 -0.49
N CYS A 15 -6.81 3.39 -1.40
CA CYS A 15 -6.64 3.11 -2.82
C CYS A 15 -5.54 2.05 -3.01
N PHE A 16 -5.66 1.27 -4.08
CA PHE A 16 -4.65 0.27 -4.45
C PHE A 16 -3.81 0.85 -5.58
N GLY A 17 -2.52 1.05 -5.33
CA GLY A 17 -1.60 1.57 -6.33
C GLY A 17 -0.14 1.31 -6.00
N PRO A 18 0.31 0.04 -6.00
CA PRO A 18 1.73 -0.25 -5.88
C PRO A 18 2.47 0.27 -7.11
N SER A 19 3.79 0.40 -7.01
CA SER A 19 4.62 0.88 -8.12
C SER A 19 4.35 0.09 -9.42
N GLY A 20 4.11 0.79 -10.52
CA GLY A 20 3.69 0.27 -11.83
C GLY A 20 2.17 0.10 -12.01
N PHE A 21 1.35 0.34 -10.97
CA PHE A 21 -0.10 0.18 -10.98
C PHE A 21 -0.84 1.40 -10.38
N GLU A 22 -0.30 2.60 -10.56
CA GLU A 22 -0.71 3.86 -9.91
C GLU A 22 -1.91 4.55 -10.60
N ASN A 23 -2.50 3.95 -11.63
CA ASN A 23 -3.56 4.59 -12.41
C ASN A 23 -4.75 5.06 -11.56
N GLU A 24 -5.15 4.27 -10.56
CA GLU A 24 -6.28 4.58 -9.68
C GLU A 24 -5.98 5.75 -8.73
N PRO A 25 -4.90 5.73 -7.92
CA PRO A 25 -4.60 6.87 -7.04
C PRO A 25 -4.24 8.14 -7.83
N THR A 26 -3.56 8.02 -8.97
CA THR A 26 -3.25 9.17 -9.83
C THR A 26 -4.53 9.83 -10.35
N ARG A 27 -5.52 9.05 -10.80
CA ARG A 27 -6.82 9.58 -11.22
C ARG A 27 -7.56 10.26 -10.06
N MET A 28 -7.58 9.65 -8.89
CA MET A 28 -8.24 10.21 -7.71
C MET A 28 -7.61 11.55 -7.30
N LEU A 29 -6.28 11.64 -7.31
CA LEU A 29 -5.56 12.87 -7.02
C LEU A 29 -5.84 13.95 -8.06
N ARG A 30 -5.87 13.56 -9.34
CA ARG A 30 -6.22 14.45 -10.46
C ARG A 30 -7.57 15.11 -10.25
N ASP A 31 -8.61 14.32 -10.05
CA ASP A 31 -10.00 14.79 -9.91
C ASP A 31 -10.20 15.68 -8.67
N TYR A 32 -9.38 15.47 -7.63
CA TYR A 32 -9.41 16.29 -6.42
C TYR A 32 -8.69 17.63 -6.60
N VAL A 33 -7.50 17.63 -7.21
CA VAL A 33 -6.63 18.81 -7.32
C VAL A 33 -7.02 19.74 -8.46
N ASP A 34 -7.68 19.23 -9.51
CA ASP A 34 -8.14 20.01 -10.68
C ASP A 34 -8.91 21.28 -10.29
N LYS A 35 -9.70 21.23 -9.21
CA LYS A 35 -10.49 22.35 -8.67
C LYS A 35 -9.64 23.48 -8.07
N TYR A 36 -8.37 23.20 -7.80
CA TYR A 36 -7.46 24.09 -7.10
C TYR A 36 -6.29 24.54 -7.98
N SER A 37 -5.91 23.76 -9.00
CA SER A 37 -4.81 24.07 -9.92
C SER A 37 -5.20 25.05 -11.04
N ASP A 38 -4.22 25.82 -11.53
CA ASP A 38 -4.40 26.70 -12.69
C ASP A 38 -3.89 26.06 -14.00
N ASP A 39 -2.95 25.10 -13.90
CA ASP A 39 -2.48 24.25 -15.01
C ASP A 39 -2.18 22.84 -14.47
N MET A 40 -2.39 21.81 -15.29
CA MET A 40 -2.18 20.42 -14.94
C MET A 40 -1.64 19.64 -16.14
N ARG A 41 -0.56 18.89 -15.93
CA ARG A 41 0.09 18.08 -16.96
C ARG A 41 0.37 16.68 -16.47
N THR A 42 0.32 15.73 -17.39
CA THR A 42 0.73 14.34 -17.19
C THR A 42 1.85 14.02 -18.16
N ASP A 43 2.87 13.30 -17.71
CA ASP A 43 3.86 12.73 -18.62
C ASP A 43 3.44 11.33 -19.11
N ASN A 44 4.23 10.75 -20.01
CA ASN A 44 3.97 9.41 -20.55
C ASN A 44 4.29 8.28 -19.54
N LEU A 45 4.90 8.61 -18.40
CA LEU A 45 5.25 7.67 -17.33
C LEU A 45 4.16 7.62 -16.24
N GLY A 46 3.18 8.53 -16.29
CA GLY A 46 2.07 8.61 -15.32
C GLY A 46 2.27 9.64 -14.21
N SER A 47 3.35 10.42 -14.24
CA SER A 47 3.58 11.51 -13.28
C SER A 47 2.57 12.63 -13.50
N LEU A 48 2.14 13.26 -12.41
CA LEU A 48 1.16 14.34 -12.42
C LEU A 48 1.77 15.62 -11.87
N LEU A 49 1.84 16.65 -12.72
CA LEU A 49 2.33 17.98 -12.35
C LEU A 49 1.16 18.95 -12.26
N PHE A 50 0.99 19.56 -11.10
CA PHE A 50 0.01 20.62 -10.88
C PHE A 50 0.74 21.95 -10.66
N THR A 51 0.24 23.01 -11.29
CA THR A 51 0.77 24.36 -11.11
C THR A 51 -0.31 25.27 -10.53
N LYS A 52 0.05 25.98 -9.47
CA LYS A 52 -0.72 27.12 -8.94
C LYS A 52 0.07 28.39 -9.18
N LYS A 53 -0.52 29.36 -9.88
CA LYS A 53 0.09 30.66 -10.14
C LYS A 53 -0.03 31.54 -8.90
N GLY A 54 1.13 31.99 -8.41
CA GLY A 54 1.23 32.96 -7.34
C GLY A 54 1.05 34.40 -7.83
N ARG A 55 1.26 35.37 -6.93
CA ARG A 55 1.23 36.81 -7.27
C ARG A 55 2.45 37.29 -8.07
N SER A 56 3.51 36.48 -8.12
CA SER A 56 4.78 36.76 -8.80
C SER A 56 5.26 35.47 -9.46
N ASP A 57 6.00 35.59 -10.56
CA ASP A 57 6.59 34.45 -11.26
C ASP A 57 7.78 33.82 -10.50
N LYS A 58 8.28 34.50 -9.45
CA LYS A 58 9.40 34.02 -8.63
C LYS A 58 9.23 34.35 -7.13
N PRO A 59 9.78 33.51 -6.23
CA PRO A 59 10.45 32.23 -6.51
C PRO A 59 9.45 31.12 -6.89
N VAL A 60 9.91 30.12 -7.64
CA VAL A 60 9.13 28.91 -7.94
C VAL A 60 9.37 27.90 -6.82
N VAL A 61 8.29 27.37 -6.24
CA VAL A 61 8.31 26.36 -5.17
C VAL A 61 7.86 25.02 -5.74
N LEU A 62 8.69 23.99 -5.61
CA LEU A 62 8.36 22.61 -5.99
C LEU A 62 8.08 21.78 -4.72
N ILE A 63 6.94 21.10 -4.70
CA ILE A 63 6.57 20.17 -3.63
C ILE A 63 6.46 18.77 -4.25
N PRO A 64 7.51 17.94 -4.16
CA PRO A 64 7.47 16.57 -4.64
C PRO A 64 6.76 15.65 -3.64
N ALA A 65 5.99 14.70 -4.15
CA ALA A 65 5.38 13.62 -3.39
C ALA A 65 5.26 12.39 -4.30
N HIS A 66 5.48 11.20 -3.74
CA HIS A 66 5.25 9.94 -4.45
C HIS A 66 3.83 9.43 -4.16
N ILE A 67 3.17 8.88 -5.18
CA ILE A 67 1.78 8.41 -5.10
C ILE A 67 1.73 6.91 -4.83
N ASP A 68 2.77 6.19 -5.25
CA ASP A 68 2.86 4.75 -5.17
C ASP A 68 3.05 4.27 -3.72
N GLU A 69 2.53 3.07 -3.47
CA GLU A 69 2.76 2.32 -2.23
C GLU A 69 3.72 1.16 -2.45
N VAL A 70 4.35 0.72 -1.36
CA VAL A 70 5.09 -0.55 -1.35
C VAL A 70 4.13 -1.72 -1.53
N GLY A 71 4.56 -2.72 -2.29
CA GLY A 71 3.73 -3.87 -2.60
C GLY A 71 4.54 -5.10 -2.97
N PHE A 72 3.89 -6.02 -3.66
CA PHE A 72 4.49 -7.24 -4.18
C PHE A 72 3.89 -7.58 -5.54
N ILE A 73 4.56 -8.47 -6.27
CA ILE A 73 4.07 -9.02 -7.53
C ILE A 73 4.12 -10.54 -7.46
N VAL A 74 3.05 -11.20 -7.89
CA VAL A 74 3.00 -12.68 -7.94
C VAL A 74 4.02 -13.19 -8.95
N SER A 75 4.97 -14.01 -8.50
CA SER A 75 6.05 -14.57 -9.33
C SER A 75 5.73 -15.98 -9.81
N SER A 76 5.02 -16.79 -9.03
CA SER A 76 4.55 -18.12 -9.43
C SER A 76 3.37 -18.58 -8.56
N VAL A 77 2.64 -19.59 -9.02
CA VAL A 77 1.58 -20.29 -8.28
C VAL A 77 1.94 -21.76 -8.27
N ASN A 78 2.04 -22.37 -7.09
CA ASN A 78 2.40 -23.77 -6.99
C ASN A 78 1.19 -24.71 -7.09
N GLU A 79 1.44 -26.01 -7.15
CA GLU A 79 0.41 -27.04 -7.29
C GLU A 79 -0.60 -27.06 -6.13
N LEU A 80 -0.18 -26.60 -4.95
CA LEU A 80 -1.00 -26.50 -3.74
C LEU A 80 -1.80 -25.19 -3.68
N GLY A 81 -1.66 -24.29 -4.65
CA GLY A 81 -2.40 -23.02 -4.70
C GLY A 81 -1.73 -21.85 -3.96
N TYR A 82 -0.53 -22.02 -3.40
CA TYR A 82 0.21 -20.92 -2.77
C TYR A 82 0.92 -20.06 -3.82
N LEU A 83 1.00 -18.76 -3.54
CA LEU A 83 1.64 -17.78 -4.43
C LEU A 83 3.04 -17.45 -3.91
N THR A 84 4.06 -17.56 -4.76
CA THR A 84 5.36 -16.91 -4.50
C THR A 84 5.30 -15.47 -4.99
N PHE A 85 6.11 -14.59 -4.40
CA PHE A 85 6.06 -13.16 -4.71
C PHE A 85 7.43 -12.50 -4.68
N ASN A 86 7.58 -11.45 -5.47
CA ASN A 86 8.71 -10.52 -5.40
C ASN A 86 8.24 -9.18 -4.81
N THR A 87 9.12 -8.47 -4.13
CA THR A 87 8.81 -7.14 -3.55
C THR A 87 8.78 -6.08 -4.63
N LEU A 88 7.85 -5.12 -4.48
CA LEU A 88 7.82 -3.86 -5.21
C LEU A 88 8.12 -2.75 -4.19
N GLY A 89 9.23 -2.05 -4.39
CA GLY A 89 9.80 -1.13 -3.41
C GLY A 89 10.62 -1.81 -2.32
N ASP A 90 11.15 -1.01 -1.40
CA ASP A 90 12.03 -1.48 -0.32
C ASP A 90 11.23 -1.98 0.87
N TRP A 91 11.51 -3.22 1.30
CA TRP A 91 10.85 -3.87 2.42
C TRP A 91 11.87 -4.35 3.45
N PHE A 92 11.57 -4.10 4.73
CA PHE A 92 12.25 -4.84 5.80
C PHE A 92 11.61 -6.22 5.95
N HIS A 93 12.20 -7.26 5.37
CA HIS A 93 11.57 -8.58 5.19
C HIS A 93 11.02 -9.21 6.49
N GLN A 94 11.52 -8.81 7.66
CA GLN A 94 11.03 -9.30 8.95
C GLN A 94 9.58 -8.87 9.26
N VAL A 95 9.06 -7.81 8.63
CA VAL A 95 7.68 -7.35 8.84
C VAL A 95 6.65 -8.14 8.02
N LEU A 96 7.11 -8.96 7.06
CA LEU A 96 6.24 -9.59 6.08
C LEU A 96 5.42 -10.74 6.67
N LEU A 97 6.01 -11.55 7.56
CA LEU A 97 5.35 -12.74 8.08
C LEU A 97 4.09 -12.38 8.88
N GLY A 98 2.98 -13.05 8.55
CA GLY A 98 1.68 -12.82 9.17
C GLY A 98 0.95 -11.57 8.66
N GLN A 99 1.55 -10.81 7.74
CA GLN A 99 0.92 -9.65 7.16
C GLN A 99 -0.24 -10.08 6.23
N ARG A 100 -1.40 -9.47 6.42
CA ARG A 100 -2.54 -9.62 5.52
C ARG A 100 -2.31 -8.80 4.26
N VAL A 101 -2.71 -9.35 3.12
CA VAL A 101 -2.53 -8.74 1.81
C VAL A 101 -3.79 -8.84 0.96
N LYS A 102 -3.85 -8.02 -0.09
CA LYS A 102 -4.85 -8.07 -1.15
C LYS A 102 -4.17 -8.25 -2.48
N VAL A 103 -4.55 -9.28 -3.22
CA VAL A 103 -4.14 -9.56 -4.59
C VAL A 103 -5.17 -8.95 -5.53
N ARG A 104 -4.74 -8.11 -6.48
CA ARG A 104 -5.62 -7.59 -7.54
C ARG A 104 -5.57 -8.54 -8.73
N THR A 105 -6.67 -9.26 -8.91
CA THR A 105 -6.83 -10.26 -9.96
C THR A 105 -7.73 -9.74 -11.08
N SER A 106 -7.81 -10.49 -12.18
CA SER A 106 -8.78 -10.25 -13.26
C SER A 106 -10.25 -10.31 -12.82
N LYS A 107 -10.57 -10.93 -11.68
CA LYS A 107 -11.93 -11.07 -11.14
C LYS A 107 -12.22 -10.16 -9.95
N GLY A 108 -11.25 -9.33 -9.53
CA GLY A 108 -11.36 -8.44 -8.39
C GLY A 108 -10.30 -8.70 -7.32
N LEU A 109 -10.53 -8.19 -6.12
CA LEU A 109 -9.60 -8.29 -5.00
C LEU A 109 -9.77 -9.63 -4.27
N VAL A 110 -8.68 -10.36 -4.12
CA VAL A 110 -8.60 -11.59 -3.32
C VAL A 110 -7.76 -11.33 -2.08
N GLY A 111 -8.27 -11.68 -0.90
CA GLY A 111 -7.51 -11.57 0.34
C GLY A 111 -6.50 -12.71 0.48
N GLY A 112 -5.39 -12.43 1.14
CA GLY A 112 -4.42 -13.45 1.51
C GLY A 112 -3.61 -13.09 2.75
N VAL A 113 -2.75 -14.02 3.17
CA VAL A 113 -1.81 -13.83 4.27
C VAL A 113 -0.43 -14.32 3.88
N ILE A 114 0.60 -13.55 4.20
CA ILE A 114 1.98 -14.01 4.02
C ILE A 114 2.29 -15.01 5.12
N ALA A 115 2.56 -16.24 4.70
CA ALA A 115 2.90 -17.37 5.55
C ALA A 115 4.28 -17.93 5.20
N ALA A 116 4.78 -18.80 6.07
CA ALA A 116 5.94 -19.62 5.82
C ALA A 116 5.65 -21.05 6.30
N LYS A 117 6.57 -21.97 5.98
CA LYS A 117 6.45 -23.35 6.44
C LYS A 117 6.28 -23.39 7.98
N PRO A 118 5.29 -24.13 8.50
CA PRO A 118 5.02 -24.18 9.93
C PRO A 118 6.25 -24.58 10.76
N PRO A 119 6.45 -23.99 11.95
CA PRO A 119 7.64 -24.22 12.75
C PRO A 119 7.81 -25.68 13.18
N HIS A 120 6.72 -26.43 13.38
CA HIS A 120 6.79 -27.85 13.74
C HIS A 120 7.36 -28.75 12.62
N LEU A 121 7.34 -28.29 11.37
CA LEU A 121 7.97 -28.95 10.22
C LEU A 121 9.42 -28.49 10.00
N LEU A 122 9.88 -27.48 10.72
CA LEU A 122 11.25 -26.98 10.65
C LEU A 122 12.16 -27.73 11.61
N THR A 123 13.40 -27.95 11.19
CA THR A 123 14.48 -28.44 12.05
C THR A 123 14.76 -27.44 13.18
N ALA A 124 15.34 -27.92 14.29
CA ALA A 124 15.66 -27.07 15.44
C ALA A 124 16.55 -25.86 15.03
N GLU A 125 17.52 -26.08 14.15
CA GLU A 125 18.37 -25.02 13.61
C GLU A 125 17.62 -24.01 12.72
N ALA A 126 16.65 -24.46 11.93
CA ALA A 126 15.88 -23.59 11.06
C ALA A 126 14.89 -22.71 11.86
N ARG A 127 14.41 -23.17 13.01
CA ARG A 127 13.55 -22.37 13.92
C ARG A 127 14.31 -21.23 14.58
N ALA A 128 15.61 -21.38 14.80
CA ALA A 128 16.45 -20.36 15.43
C ALA A 128 16.88 -19.25 14.43
N LYS A 129 16.62 -19.42 13.13
CA LYS A 129 17.01 -18.48 12.09
C LYS A 129 15.82 -17.65 11.62
N VAL A 130 16.10 -16.40 11.23
CA VAL A 130 15.13 -15.53 10.59
C VAL A 130 14.69 -16.17 9.27
N VAL A 131 13.39 -16.23 9.03
CA VAL A 131 12.83 -16.73 7.77
C VAL A 131 13.18 -15.75 6.65
N SER A 132 13.81 -16.27 5.60
CA SER A 132 14.16 -15.51 4.41
C SER A 132 12.95 -15.41 3.47
N GLN A 133 12.86 -14.33 2.68
CA GLN A 133 11.72 -14.03 1.81
C GLN A 133 11.41 -15.15 0.82
N ASP A 134 12.43 -15.82 0.29
CA ASP A 134 12.32 -16.96 -0.63
C ASP A 134 11.55 -18.16 -0.04
N LYS A 135 11.41 -18.22 1.28
CA LYS A 135 10.67 -19.25 2.01
C LYS A 135 9.27 -18.81 2.41
N MET A 136 8.89 -17.58 2.08
CA MET A 136 7.56 -17.03 2.33
C MET A 136 6.68 -17.22 1.09
N PHE A 137 5.39 -17.35 1.33
CA PHE A 137 4.38 -17.47 0.28
C PHE A 137 3.08 -16.79 0.74
N ILE A 138 2.26 -16.36 -0.20
CA ILE A 138 0.93 -15.84 0.08
C ILE A 138 -0.05 -17.00 0.00
N ASP A 139 -0.75 -17.22 1.10
CA ASP A 139 -1.90 -18.12 1.18
C ASP A 139 -3.18 -17.32 0.92
N VAL A 140 -3.92 -17.72 -0.10
CA VAL A 140 -5.21 -17.14 -0.52
C VAL A 140 -6.39 -18.07 -0.21
N GLY A 141 -6.14 -19.20 0.45
CA GLY A 141 -7.14 -20.23 0.76
C GLY A 141 -7.42 -21.22 -0.38
N ALA A 142 -6.65 -21.18 -1.47
CA ALA A 142 -6.75 -22.17 -2.55
C ALA A 142 -6.11 -23.50 -2.13
N SER A 143 -6.75 -24.61 -2.50
CA SER A 143 -6.27 -25.97 -2.22
C SER A 143 -5.44 -26.57 -3.35
N ASN A 144 -5.47 -25.94 -4.53
CA ASN A 144 -4.70 -26.34 -5.70
C ASN A 144 -4.54 -25.19 -6.70
N LEU A 145 -3.68 -25.43 -7.71
CA LEU A 145 -3.43 -24.49 -8.79
C LEU A 145 -4.69 -24.07 -9.57
N ASP A 146 -5.61 -25.00 -9.83
CA ASP A 146 -6.81 -24.72 -10.61
C ASP A 146 -7.80 -23.83 -9.86
N GLU A 147 -7.91 -24.01 -8.55
CA GLU A 147 -8.69 -23.14 -7.67
C GLU A 147 -8.10 -21.72 -7.64
N ALA A 148 -6.78 -21.57 -7.49
CA ALA A 148 -6.12 -20.26 -7.55
C ALA A 148 -6.36 -19.56 -8.91
N LYS A 149 -6.27 -20.29 -10.03
CA LYS A 149 -6.62 -19.78 -11.36
C LYS A 149 -8.10 -19.43 -11.48
N ALA A 150 -8.99 -20.24 -10.89
CA ALA A 150 -10.42 -19.97 -10.86
C ALA A 150 -10.76 -18.71 -10.06
N MET A 151 -9.99 -18.37 -9.03
CA MET A 151 -10.05 -17.07 -8.34
C MET A 151 -9.57 -15.89 -9.20
N GLY A 152 -8.99 -16.17 -10.38
CA GLY A 152 -8.54 -15.16 -11.35
C GLY A 152 -7.07 -14.77 -11.20
N ILE A 153 -6.34 -15.42 -10.29
CA ILE A 153 -4.94 -15.12 -9.95
C ILE A 153 -4.01 -15.56 -11.09
N ARG A 154 -3.06 -14.69 -11.42
CA ARG A 154 -2.05 -14.91 -12.46
C ARG A 154 -0.68 -14.42 -12.00
N ILE A 155 0.36 -14.95 -12.65
CA ILE A 155 1.71 -14.40 -12.54
C ILE A 155 1.67 -12.96 -13.06
N GLY A 156 2.30 -12.05 -12.32
CA GLY A 156 2.28 -10.62 -12.60
C GLY A 156 1.17 -9.84 -11.90
N ASP A 157 0.23 -10.50 -11.23
CA ASP A 157 -0.80 -9.81 -10.47
C ASP A 157 -0.17 -9.02 -9.31
N PRO A 158 -0.50 -7.73 -9.14
CA PRO A 158 0.02 -6.94 -8.04
C PRO A 158 -0.67 -7.29 -6.73
N VAL A 159 0.07 -7.11 -5.65
CA VAL A 159 -0.36 -7.39 -4.28
C VAL A 159 0.02 -6.20 -3.39
N VAL A 160 -0.88 -5.81 -2.49
CA VAL A 160 -0.61 -4.76 -1.51
C VAL A 160 -0.94 -5.22 -0.10
N PRO A 161 -0.33 -4.65 0.94
CA PRO A 161 -0.78 -4.81 2.31
C PRO A 161 -2.27 -4.51 2.50
N ASP A 162 -2.99 -5.30 3.29
CA ASP A 162 -4.34 -4.97 3.75
C ASP A 162 -4.29 -4.03 4.95
N SER A 163 -3.80 -2.81 4.73
CA SER A 163 -3.81 -1.74 5.73
C SER A 163 -4.98 -0.79 5.44
N LYS A 164 -5.84 -0.56 6.43
CA LYS A 164 -6.95 0.38 6.30
C LYS A 164 -6.63 1.69 6.98
N TYR A 165 -7.09 2.79 6.38
CA TYR A 165 -7.14 4.08 7.03
C TYR A 165 -7.97 4.00 8.32
N SER A 166 -7.47 4.65 9.37
CA SER A 166 -8.15 4.76 10.66
C SER A 166 -7.79 6.07 11.34
N THR A 167 -8.60 6.49 12.29
CA THR A 167 -8.36 7.71 13.08
C THR A 167 -8.28 7.39 14.56
N ILE A 168 -7.31 7.99 15.26
CA ILE A 168 -7.16 7.91 16.70
C ILE A 168 -7.44 9.27 17.32
N SER A 169 -8.36 9.32 18.28
CA SER A 169 -8.57 10.51 19.13
C SER A 169 -7.47 10.59 20.19
N LYS A 170 -6.55 11.53 20.02
CA LYS A 170 -5.44 11.79 20.94
C LYS A 170 -5.83 12.88 21.94
N ARG A 171 -5.67 12.61 23.25
CA ARG A 171 -5.76 13.65 24.28
C ARG A 171 -4.41 14.36 24.40
N ILE A 172 -4.41 15.68 24.35
CA ILE A 172 -3.19 16.49 24.48
C ILE A 172 -3.03 16.89 25.94
N PHE A 173 -1.86 16.58 26.49
CA PHE A 173 -1.43 16.96 27.82
C PHE A 173 -0.26 17.94 27.74
N SER A 174 -0.27 18.95 28.60
CA SER A 174 0.86 19.85 28.87
C SER A 174 0.94 20.02 30.37
N ASP A 175 2.14 19.88 30.95
CA ASP A 175 2.38 20.06 32.39
C ASP A 175 1.45 19.20 33.27
N GLY A 176 1.21 17.96 32.85
CA GLY A 176 0.34 17.01 33.56
C GLY A 176 -1.17 17.31 33.49
N ARG A 177 -1.59 18.36 32.78
CA ARG A 177 -3.01 18.74 32.64
C ARG A 177 -3.50 18.54 31.20
N LYS A 178 -4.74 18.08 31.06
CA LYS A 178 -5.41 17.97 29.75
C LYS A 178 -5.63 19.38 29.19
N ARG A 179 -5.01 19.68 28.04
CA ARG A 179 -5.19 20.95 27.33
C ARG A 179 -6.15 20.86 26.15
N GLY A 180 -6.36 19.66 25.61
CA GLY A 180 -7.27 19.50 24.48
C GLY A 180 -7.35 18.07 23.97
N SER A 181 -7.88 17.94 22.76
CA SER A 181 -7.95 16.71 21.99
C SER A 181 -7.64 17.01 20.53
N ASP A 182 -7.03 16.05 19.87
CA ASP A 182 -6.67 16.10 18.46
C ASP A 182 -6.99 14.75 17.81
N THR A 183 -7.10 14.73 16.48
CA THR A 183 -7.37 13.51 15.70
C THR A 183 -6.16 13.18 14.84
N VAL A 184 -5.59 11.99 15.06
CA VAL A 184 -4.46 11.50 14.31
C VAL A 184 -4.95 10.48 13.30
N ALA A 185 -4.68 10.72 12.02
CA ALA A 185 -4.92 9.76 10.95
C ALA A 185 -3.78 8.75 10.86
N ILE A 186 -4.12 7.48 10.64
CA ILE A 186 -3.18 6.39 10.39
C ILE A 186 -3.62 5.70 9.12
N GLY A 187 -2.76 5.64 8.13
CA GLY A 187 -3.04 5.01 6.85
C GLY A 187 -1.77 4.82 6.04
N LYS A 188 -1.93 4.21 4.87
CA LYS A 188 -0.86 4.08 3.88
C LYS A 188 -0.51 5.44 3.26
N ALA A 189 0.70 5.54 2.70
CA ALA A 189 1.18 6.67 1.88
C ALA A 189 1.46 8.01 2.59
N PHE A 190 1.57 8.03 3.92
CA PHE A 190 1.96 9.23 4.68
C PHE A 190 3.15 8.95 5.59
N ASP A 191 4.28 8.52 5.03
CA ASP A 191 5.54 8.59 5.75
C ASP A 191 6.32 9.83 5.32
N ASN A 192 6.23 10.88 6.12
CA ASN A 192 7.03 12.09 5.98
C ASN A 192 8.14 12.11 7.05
N ARG A 193 8.51 10.96 7.62
CA ARG A 193 9.61 10.84 8.60
C ARG A 193 10.84 10.22 7.96
N SER A 194 11.36 10.89 6.93
CA SER A 194 12.76 10.77 6.51
C SER A 194 13.54 12.00 6.95
#